data_AF-A0A3Q1EUB6-F1
#
_entry.id   AF-A0A3Q1EUB6-F1
#
_cell.length_a   1.000
_cell.length_b   1.000
_cell.length_c   1.000
_cell.angle_alpha   90.00
_cell.angle_beta   90.00
_cell.angle_gamma   90.00
#
_symmetry.space_group_name_H-M   'P 1'
#
loop_
_entity.id
_entity.type
_entity.pdbx_description
1 polymer ?
#
loop_
_entity_poly.entity_id
_entity_poly.type
_entity_poly.pdbx_seq_one_letter_code
_entity_poly.pdbx_strand_id
1 'polypeptide(L)'
;IQTYSFNKLRNNQNTCRYVSSSPCSACTAKIAEVLKSRKNLKLSIFAARLFEWEEEEIQAGLKALHAAGCKLRMMKPLDFSYTWDTFVESDDQPLNLWEDCKENYEFYHEKLADILE
;
A
#
# COMPACT_ATOMS: atom_id res chain seq x y z
N ILE A 1 1.65 -9.39 -12.59
CA ILE A 1 0.72 -9.17 -11.45
C ILE A 1 -0.58 -8.63 -12.00
N GLN A 2 -1.61 -9.47 -12.14
CA GLN A 2 -2.97 -8.98 -12.40
C GLN A 2 -3.31 -7.99 -11.28
N THR A 3 -3.69 -6.78 -11.66
CA THR A 3 -4.00 -5.68 -10.76
C THR A 3 -5.30 -5.99 -10.02
N TYR A 4 -5.20 -6.68 -8.89
CA TYR A 4 -6.32 -6.82 -7.98
C TYR A 4 -6.27 -5.65 -6.98
N SER A 5 -7.17 -4.68 -7.18
CA SER A 5 -7.42 -3.64 -6.18
C SER A 5 -8.37 -4.21 -5.13
N PHE A 6 -7.82 -4.68 -4.01
CA PHE A 6 -8.60 -5.28 -2.94
C PHE A 6 -9.24 -4.20 -2.06
N ASN A 7 -10.50 -3.86 -2.33
CA ASN A 7 -11.27 -2.89 -1.57
C ASN A 7 -12.42 -3.56 -0.82
N LYS A 8 -12.25 -3.83 0.48
CA LYS A 8 -13.38 -4.06 1.40
C LYS A 8 -13.40 -2.96 2.46
N LEU A 9 -14.27 -1.96 2.26
CA LEU A 9 -14.54 -0.90 3.23
C LEU A 9 -15.22 -1.50 4.46
N ARG A 10 -14.49 -1.65 5.57
CA ARG A 10 -15.11 -1.85 6.89
C ARG A 10 -15.35 -0.48 7.52
N ASN A 11 -16.57 -0.25 7.98
CA ASN A 11 -16.98 0.91 8.79
C ASN A 11 -16.29 0.87 10.15
N ASN A 12 -15.00 1.19 10.19
CA ASN A 12 -14.31 1.43 11.45
C ASN A 12 -13.26 2.52 11.27
N GLN A 13 -13.03 3.31 12.32
CA GLN A 13 -12.15 4.48 12.33
C GLN A 13 -10.67 4.13 11.99
N ASN A 14 -10.32 2.84 11.94
CA ASN A 14 -9.05 2.34 11.46
C ASN A 14 -9.26 1.45 10.22
N THR A 15 -8.79 1.89 9.06
CA THR A 15 -8.88 1.11 7.81
C THR A 15 -7.50 0.69 7.33
N CYS A 16 -7.33 -0.59 7.02
CA CYS A 16 -6.15 -1.14 6.35
C CYS A 16 -6.51 -1.47 4.90
N ARG A 17 -5.67 -1.06 3.95
CA ARG A 17 -5.83 -1.38 2.52
C ARG A 17 -4.58 -2.04 1.97
N TYR A 18 -4.78 -3.10 1.20
CA TYR A 18 -3.74 -3.76 0.42
C TYR A 18 -3.92 -3.37 -1.04
N VAL A 19 -2.86 -2.85 -1.65
CA VAL A 19 -2.90 -2.32 -3.02
C VAL A 19 -1.71 -2.83 -3.82
N SER A 20 -1.90 -3.08 -5.12
CA SER A 20 -0.85 -3.61 -5.99
C SER A 20 0.29 -2.62 -6.26
N SER A 21 0.08 -1.33 -6.01
CA SER A 21 1.07 -0.27 -6.15
C SER A 21 0.74 0.91 -5.23
N SER A 22 1.75 1.70 -4.86
CA SER A 22 1.54 2.95 -4.13
C SER A 22 0.63 3.92 -4.93
N PRO A 23 -0.13 4.80 -4.25
CA PRO A 23 -0.97 5.78 -4.93
C PRO A 23 -0.14 6.80 -5.72
N CYS A 24 -0.66 7.26 -6.86
CA CYS A 24 -0.09 8.38 -7.60
C CYS A 24 -0.28 9.74 -6.87
N SER A 25 0.33 10.81 -7.37
CA SER A 25 0.27 12.16 -6.79
C SER A 25 -1.17 12.66 -6.58
N ALA A 26 -2.04 12.55 -7.59
CA ALA A 26 -3.44 12.95 -7.47
C ALA A 26 -4.20 12.14 -6.40
N CYS A 27 -3.90 10.84 -6.27
CA CYS A 27 -4.50 9.98 -5.27
C CYS A 27 -4.00 10.31 -3.86
N THR A 28 -2.70 10.52 -3.68
CA THR A 28 -2.11 10.90 -2.38
C THR A 28 -2.69 12.22 -1.88
N ALA A 29 -2.84 13.22 -2.76
CA ALA A 29 -3.45 14.51 -2.42
C ALA A 29 -4.90 14.35 -1.89
N LYS A 30 -5.74 13.61 -2.62
CA LYS A 30 -7.13 13.34 -2.21
C LYS A 30 -7.20 12.59 -0.88
N ILE A 31 -6.36 11.57 -0.69
CA ILE A 31 -6.35 10.81 0.57
C ILE A 31 -5.88 11.68 1.73
N ALA A 32 -4.84 12.50 1.53
CA ALA A 32 -4.33 13.42 2.53
C ALA A 32 -5.39 14.46 2.95
N GLU A 33 -6.17 15.00 2.01
CA GLU A 33 -7.29 15.90 2.30
C GLU A 33 -8.36 15.22 3.18
N VAL A 34 -8.72 13.97 2.86
CA VAL A 34 -9.67 13.18 3.66
C VAL A 34 -9.15 12.92 5.07
N LEU A 35 -7.86 12.60 5.22
CA LEU A 35 -7.25 12.39 6.53
C LEU A 35 -7.20 13.67 7.37
N LYS A 36 -6.89 14.81 6.73
CA LYS A 36 -6.88 16.13 7.40
C LYS A 36 -8.28 16.55 7.85
N SER A 37 -9.30 16.31 7.03
CA SER A 37 -10.70 16.64 7.36
C SER A 37 -11.32 15.69 8.39
N ARG A 38 -10.87 14.43 8.44
CA ARG A 38 -11.40 13.40 9.36
C ARG A 38 -10.32 12.93 10.33
N LYS A 39 -10.03 13.73 11.36
CA LYS A 39 -8.97 13.45 12.35
C LYS A 39 -9.06 12.09 13.08
N ASN A 40 -10.25 11.50 13.16
CA ASN A 40 -10.45 10.19 13.77
C ASN A 40 -10.14 9.02 12.83
N LEU A 41 -9.98 9.28 11.52
CA LEU A 41 -9.67 8.26 10.53
C LEU A 41 -8.17 7.94 10.56
N LYS A 42 -7.83 6.70 10.88
CA LYS A 42 -6.49 6.15 10.76
C LYS A 42 -6.43 5.23 9.55
N LEU A 43 -5.60 5.57 8.58
CA LEU A 43 -5.41 4.78 7.36
C LEU A 43 -4.02 4.14 7.36
N SER A 44 -3.99 2.84 7.06
CA SER A 44 -2.78 2.11 6.71
C SER A 44 -2.90 1.61 5.28
N ILE A 45 -1.86 1.85 4.47
CA ILE A 45 -1.76 1.34 3.10
C ILE A 45 -0.55 0.42 3.04
N PHE A 46 -0.79 -0.81 2.60
CA PHE A 46 0.23 -1.80 2.28
C PHE A 46 0.28 -1.92 0.76
N ALA A 47 1.37 -1.43 0.16
CA ALA A 47 1.58 -1.47 -1.28
C ALA A 47 2.50 -2.64 -1.65
N ALA A 48 2.21 -3.34 -2.73
CA ALA A 48 3.11 -4.39 -3.25
C ALA A 48 4.34 -3.80 -3.97
N ARG A 49 4.17 -2.65 -4.62
CA ARG A 49 5.21 -1.95 -5.39
C ARG A 49 5.10 -0.43 -5.20
N LEU A 50 6.16 0.31 -5.49
CA LEU A 50 6.07 1.76 -5.62
C LEU A 50 5.75 2.12 -7.08
N PHE A 51 4.71 2.91 -7.29
CA PHE A 51 4.31 3.47 -8.58
C PHE A 51 5.22 4.65 -8.91
N GLU A 52 5.93 4.62 -10.05
CA GLU A 52 6.70 5.76 -10.61
C GLU A 52 7.47 6.56 -9.54
N TRP A 53 8.18 5.87 -8.64
CA TRP A 53 8.77 6.48 -7.45
C TRP A 53 9.98 7.35 -7.76
N GLU A 54 10.56 7.19 -8.95
CA GLU A 54 11.63 8.02 -9.47
C GLU A 54 11.16 9.47 -9.72
N GLU A 55 9.86 9.68 -9.94
CA GLU A 55 9.29 11.00 -10.22
C GLU A 55 9.14 11.84 -8.94
N GLU A 56 9.65 13.07 -8.96
CA GLU A 56 9.64 13.97 -7.79
C GLU A 56 8.22 14.26 -7.29
N GLU A 57 7.25 14.41 -8.21
CA GLU A 57 5.85 14.67 -7.86
C GLU A 57 5.24 13.49 -7.08
N ILE A 58 5.62 12.27 -7.42
CA ILE A 58 5.16 11.07 -6.72
C ILE A 58 5.77 11.03 -5.32
N GLN A 59 7.07 11.25 -5.18
CA GLN A 59 7.73 11.28 -3.88
C GLN A 59 7.12 12.35 -2.97
N ALA A 60 6.88 13.55 -3.50
CA ALA A 60 6.21 14.64 -2.77
C ALA A 60 4.81 14.22 -2.31
N GLY A 61 4.05 13.53 -3.16
CA GLY A 61 2.75 12.97 -2.81
C GLY A 61 2.82 11.94 -1.67
N LEU A 62 3.75 11.00 -1.73
CA LEU A 62 3.95 9.98 -0.68
C LEU A 62 4.36 10.62 0.65
N LYS A 63 5.28 11.61 0.64
CA LYS A 63 5.65 12.41 1.81
C LYS A 63 4.46 13.15 2.40
N ALA A 64 3.64 13.81 1.58
CA ALA A 64 2.45 14.53 2.03
C ALA A 64 1.41 13.59 2.66
N LEU A 65 1.25 12.39 2.09
CA LEU A 65 0.36 11.37 2.62
C LEU A 65 0.86 10.83 3.97
N HIS A 66 2.17 10.58 4.10
CA HIS A 66 2.80 10.19 5.36
C HIS A 66 2.61 11.27 6.44
N ALA A 67 2.88 12.53 6.11
CA ALA A 67 2.69 13.68 7.00
C ALA A 67 1.22 13.88 7.42
N ALA A 68 0.26 13.47 6.58
CA ALA A 68 -1.16 13.47 6.94
C ALA A 68 -1.57 12.34 7.92
N GLY A 69 -0.61 11.52 8.37
CA GLY A 69 -0.82 10.45 9.35
C GLY A 69 -1.14 9.09 8.75
N CYS A 70 -1.02 8.93 7.43
CA CYS A 70 -1.17 7.63 6.78
C CYS A 70 0.05 6.75 7.06
N LYS A 71 -0.19 5.51 7.50
CA LYS A 71 0.86 4.49 7.62
C LYS A 71 1.05 3.82 6.27
N LEU A 72 1.99 4.32 5.46
CA LEU A 72 2.39 3.70 4.21
C LEU A 72 3.47 2.65 4.46
N ARG A 73 3.28 1.43 3.95
CA ARG A 73 4.18 0.27 4.14
C ARG A 73 4.25 -0.57 2.86
N MET A 74 5.35 -1.28 2.69
CA MET A 74 5.46 -2.32 1.67
C MET A 74 4.92 -3.65 2.18
N MET A 75 4.24 -4.40 1.31
CA MET A 75 3.73 -5.75 1.61
C MET A 75 4.88 -6.74 1.76
N LYS A 76 4.94 -7.40 2.91
CA LYS A 76 5.84 -8.54 3.15
C LYS A 76 5.32 -9.79 2.45
N PRO A 77 6.15 -10.83 2.27
CA PRO A 77 5.68 -12.15 1.81
C PRO A 77 4.44 -12.67 2.54
N LEU A 78 4.38 -12.48 3.87
CA LEU A 78 3.22 -12.88 4.69
C LEU A 78 1.95 -12.09 4.37
N ASP A 79 2.07 -10.81 3.98
CA ASP A 79 0.91 -10.01 3.58
C ASP A 79 0.28 -10.56 2.30
N PHE A 80 1.08 -11.09 1.36
CA PHE A 80 0.55 -11.73 0.15
C PHE A 80 -0.25 -12.99 0.47
N SER A 81 0.25 -13.81 1.41
CA SER A 81 -0.48 -14.99 1.89
C SER A 81 -1.83 -14.58 2.50
N TYR A 82 -1.83 -13.57 3.38
CA TYR A 82 -3.07 -13.04 3.95
C TYR A 82 -4.04 -12.51 2.89
N THR A 83 -3.54 -11.78 1.89
CA THR A 83 -4.42 -11.25 0.83
C THR A 83 -4.99 -12.33 -0.07
N TRP A 84 -4.24 -13.39 -0.34
CA TRP A 84 -4.71 -14.56 -1.08
C TRP A 84 -5.86 -15.22 -0.34
N ASP A 85 -5.65 -15.59 0.92
CA ASP A 85 -6.65 -16.28 1.75
C ASP A 85 -7.90 -15.43 2.01
N THR A 86 -7.77 -14.10 2.02
CA THR A 86 -8.87 -13.19 2.39
C THR A 86 -9.69 -12.71 1.18
N PHE A 87 -9.04 -12.51 0.03
CA PHE A 87 -9.64 -11.75 -1.08
C PHE A 87 -9.62 -12.47 -2.43
N VAL A 88 -8.94 -13.60 -2.55
CA VAL A 88 -8.88 -14.37 -3.80
C VAL A 88 -9.72 -15.64 -3.62
N GLU A 89 -10.62 -15.89 -4.58
CA GLU A 89 -11.27 -17.19 -4.71
C GLU A 89 -10.24 -18.17 -5.27
N SER A 90 -9.61 -18.93 -4.37
CA SER A 90 -8.47 -19.77 -4.69
C SER A 90 -8.84 -21.21 -5.03
N ASP A 91 -10.10 -21.63 -4.85
CA ASP A 91 -10.55 -23.04 -4.98
C ASP A 91 -9.59 -24.01 -4.25
N ASP A 92 -9.23 -23.65 -3.02
CA ASP A 92 -8.27 -24.35 -2.16
C ASP A 92 -6.85 -24.51 -2.74
N GLN A 93 -6.51 -23.77 -3.81
CA GLN A 93 -5.16 -23.73 -4.33
C GLN A 93 -4.24 -22.91 -3.42
N PRO A 94 -3.05 -23.43 -3.08
CA PRO A 94 -2.09 -22.68 -2.29
C PRO A 94 -1.51 -21.51 -3.10
N LEU A 95 -1.20 -20.40 -2.41
CA LEU A 95 -0.42 -19.33 -3.01
C LEU A 95 1.02 -19.81 -3.24
N ASN A 96 1.43 -19.82 -4.50
CA ASN A 96 2.85 -19.93 -4.85
C ASN A 96 3.44 -18.51 -4.90
N LEU A 97 4.23 -18.16 -3.88
CA LEU A 97 5.01 -16.92 -3.92
C LEU A 97 6.03 -16.97 -5.07
N TRP A 98 6.25 -15.83 -5.71
CA TRP A 98 7.29 -15.73 -6.74
C TRP A 98 8.69 -15.77 -6.10
N GLU A 99 9.67 -16.24 -6.86
CA GLU A 99 11.06 -16.44 -6.41
C GLU A 99 11.64 -15.19 -5.75
N ASP A 100 11.50 -14.03 -6.42
CA ASP A 100 12.06 -12.76 -5.93
C ASP A 100 11.13 -12.02 -4.96
N CYS A 101 10.18 -12.68 -4.29
CA CYS A 101 9.18 -12.00 -3.47
C CYS A 101 9.80 -11.26 -2.28
N LYS A 102 10.83 -11.83 -1.68
CA LYS A 102 11.51 -11.24 -0.55
C LYS A 102 12.38 -10.07 -0.99
N GLU A 103 13.14 -10.25 -2.05
CA GLU A 103 14.05 -9.29 -2.65
C GLU A 103 13.28 -8.05 -3.13
N ASN A 104 12.13 -8.26 -3.79
CA ASN A 104 11.26 -7.15 -4.20
C ASN A 104 10.70 -6.36 -2.99
N TYR A 105 10.30 -7.07 -1.92
CA TYR A 105 9.86 -6.40 -0.69
C TYR A 105 11.00 -5.58 -0.09
N GLU A 106 12.20 -6.14 0.05
CA GLU A 106 13.37 -5.46 0.63
C GLU A 106 13.75 -4.23 -0.19
N PHE A 107 13.84 -4.36 -1.51
CA PHE A 107 14.12 -3.25 -2.42
C PHE A 107 13.14 -2.09 -2.25
N TYR A 108 11.83 -2.35 -2.36
CA TYR A 108 10.86 -1.28 -2.22
C TYR A 108 10.73 -0.77 -0.78
N HIS A 109 11.01 -1.60 0.22
CA HIS A 109 10.99 -1.19 1.62
C HIS A 109 12.08 -0.17 1.90
N GLU A 110 13.31 -0.43 1.43
CA GLU A 110 14.43 0.51 1.51
C GLU A 110 14.12 1.78 0.73
N LYS A 111 13.65 1.67 -0.52
CA LYS A 111 13.29 2.85 -1.33
C LYS A 111 12.20 3.71 -0.69
N LEU A 112 11.18 3.08 -0.10
CA LEU A 112 10.15 3.82 0.61
C LEU A 112 10.72 4.51 1.86
N ALA A 113 11.66 3.88 2.57
CA ALA A 113 12.32 4.51 3.70
C ALA A 113 13.13 5.74 3.25
N ASP A 114 13.92 5.62 2.18
CA ASP A 114 14.67 6.75 1.58
C ASP A 114 13.73 7.90 1.19
N ILE A 115 12.55 7.59 0.62
CA ILE A 115 11.55 8.59 0.22
C ILE A 115 10.85 9.23 1.42
N LEU A 116 10.76 8.57 2.57
CA LEU A 116 10.02 9.10 3.73
C LEU A 116 10.89 9.76 4.79
N GLU A 117 12.21 9.72 4.64
CA GLU A 117 13.17 10.54 5.40
C GLU A 117 12.97 12.04 5.15
#